data_AF-A0A1F7GFM8-F1
#
_entry.id   AF-A0A1F7GFM8-F1
#
_cell.length_a   1.000
_cell.length_b   1.000
_cell.length_c   1.000
_cell.angle_alpha   90.00
_cell.angle_beta   90.00
_cell.angle_gamma   90.00
#
_symmetry.space_group_name_H-M   'P 1'
#
loop_
_entity.id
_entity.type
_entity.pdbx_description
1 polymer ?
#
loop_
_entity_poly.entity_id
_entity_poly.type
_entity_poly.pdbx_seq_one_letter_code
_entity_poly.pdbx_strand_id
1 'polypeptide(L)'
;MTTIIITITPTPTPPTILTPTGSPTPTKPQAGCINYGVIEHSNENCSNIVKIAIDDPNNPTVTKLRTLRCAVDGICDAEAMENESKTVYMMANKNTKTIYQVFKDGGTKKVITLQRGSPRMEGLSFRSGDRLNIIWGGSPNTGNIYRINLNNGSVETVLDSNIWVKTIAWDNNGVKLYVSTRNKLLRFSYNNDGSITKDNYNVSLPGPTDAMDMTTDGYIVGGYKSGGKLHFYFLNPANRSVLSRRSIDLTGYDQQLSSQLSRVTRGSNCSYKTYNLDAFTWLCGARP
;
A
#
# COMPACT_ATOMS: atom_id res chain seq x y z
N MET A 1 34.35 -38.68 67.56
CA MET A 1 34.80 -38.49 66.16
C MET A 1 33.62 -37.97 65.38
N THR A 2 33.65 -36.70 64.99
CA THR A 2 32.54 -36.03 64.31
C THR A 2 32.91 -35.92 62.84
N THR A 3 32.20 -36.65 61.99
CA THR A 3 32.38 -36.63 60.54
C THR A 3 31.77 -35.36 59.95
N ILE A 4 32.60 -34.51 59.33
CA ILE A 4 32.14 -33.35 58.57
C ILE A 4 31.83 -33.83 57.14
N ILE A 5 30.57 -33.69 56.71
CA ILE A 5 30.18 -33.91 55.32
C ILE A 5 30.25 -32.56 54.59
N ILE A 6 31.11 -32.46 53.58
CA ILE A 6 31.22 -31.28 52.71
C ILE A 6 30.33 -31.52 51.49
N THR A 7 29.23 -30.79 51.39
CA THR A 7 28.35 -30.81 50.22
C THR A 7 28.88 -29.80 49.19
N ILE A 8 29.29 -30.28 48.01
CA ILE A 8 29.77 -29.43 46.91
C ILE A 8 28.55 -29.07 46.05
N THR A 9 28.13 -27.81 46.08
CA THR A 9 27.02 -27.32 45.25
C THR A 9 27.53 -27.10 43.81
N PRO A 10 26.93 -27.72 42.77
CA PRO A 10 27.37 -27.51 41.40
C PRO A 10 27.09 -26.06 40.96
N THR A 11 28.12 -25.42 40.40
CA THR A 11 28.03 -24.08 39.82
C THR A 11 27.06 -24.09 38.63
N PRO A 12 26.07 -23.18 38.54
CA PRO A 12 25.14 -23.14 37.42
C PRO A 12 25.89 -22.80 36.13
N THR A 13 25.70 -23.63 35.10
CA THR A 13 26.20 -23.37 33.75
C THR A 13 25.57 -22.09 33.21
N PRO A 14 26.35 -21.13 32.68
CA PRO A 14 25.80 -19.92 32.08
C PRO A 14 24.81 -20.27 30.96
N PRO A 15 23.69 -19.54 30.82
CA PRO A 15 22.78 -19.75 29.71
C PRO A 15 23.53 -19.50 28.40
N THR A 16 23.53 -20.49 27.51
CA THR A 16 24.02 -20.34 26.14
C THR A 16 23.20 -19.26 25.47
N ILE A 17 23.80 -18.09 25.26
CA ILE A 17 23.21 -17.02 24.45
C ILE A 17 23.09 -17.61 23.04
N LEU A 18 21.86 -17.96 22.64
CA LEU A 18 21.55 -18.26 21.26
C LEU A 18 21.75 -16.98 20.47
N THR A 19 22.88 -16.88 19.79
CA THR A 19 23.12 -15.86 18.77
C THR A 19 21.94 -15.91 17.80
N PRO A 20 21.22 -14.80 17.56
CA PRO A 20 20.14 -14.79 16.58
C PRO A 20 20.68 -15.28 15.24
N THR A 21 20.25 -16.48 14.81
CA THR A 21 20.47 -16.95 13.45
C THR A 21 19.90 -15.92 12.50
N GLY A 22 20.72 -15.49 11.55
CA GLY A 22 20.55 -14.27 10.75
C GLY A 22 19.13 -14.00 10.27
N SER A 23 18.80 -12.71 10.19
CA SER A 23 17.61 -12.21 9.51
C SER A 23 17.47 -12.93 8.15
N PRO A 24 16.29 -13.47 7.80
CA PRO A 24 16.11 -14.21 6.56
C PRO A 24 16.56 -13.32 5.40
N THR A 25 17.54 -13.79 4.63
CA THR A 25 17.97 -13.10 3.41
C THR A 25 16.73 -12.89 2.54
N PRO A 26 16.38 -11.64 2.20
CA PRO A 26 15.18 -11.38 1.44
C PRO A 26 15.21 -12.15 0.11
N THR A 27 14.24 -13.04 -0.10
CA THR A 27 14.14 -13.78 -1.35
C THR A 27 13.80 -12.80 -2.47
N LYS A 28 14.65 -12.75 -3.50
CA LYS A 28 14.41 -11.98 -4.72
C LYS A 28 12.99 -12.28 -5.25
N PRO A 29 12.24 -11.30 -5.76
CA PRO A 29 10.91 -11.54 -6.31
C PRO A 29 10.99 -12.60 -7.39
N GLN A 30 10.04 -13.54 -7.34
CA GLN A 30 9.90 -14.57 -8.35
C GLN A 30 9.53 -13.91 -9.68
N ALA A 31 10.23 -14.24 -10.77
CA ALA A 31 9.86 -13.80 -12.11
C ALA A 31 8.38 -14.13 -12.39
N GLY A 32 7.63 -13.15 -12.87
CA GLY A 32 6.18 -13.29 -13.10
C GLY A 32 5.31 -13.04 -11.86
N CYS A 33 5.88 -12.51 -10.78
CA CYS A 33 5.10 -12.07 -9.63
C CYS A 33 4.11 -10.95 -10.01
N ILE A 34 3.01 -10.90 -9.25
CA ILE A 34 1.80 -10.15 -9.55
C ILE A 34 1.50 -9.17 -8.43
N ASN A 35 1.46 -7.89 -8.78
CA ASN A 35 0.96 -6.81 -7.94
C ASN A 35 -0.46 -6.43 -8.38
N TYR A 36 -1.15 -5.67 -7.52
CA TYR A 36 -2.50 -5.17 -7.82
C TYR A 36 -2.53 -3.65 -7.76
N GLY A 37 -3.44 -3.06 -8.54
CA GLY A 37 -3.69 -1.64 -8.49
C GLY A 37 -5.09 -1.28 -8.92
N VAL A 38 -5.42 0.00 -8.75
CA VAL A 38 -6.60 0.63 -9.34
C VAL A 38 -6.15 1.64 -10.37
N ILE A 39 -6.77 1.55 -11.54
CA ILE A 39 -6.68 2.53 -12.59
C ILE A 39 -8.04 3.22 -12.70
N GLU A 40 -8.10 4.49 -12.31
CA GLU A 40 -9.31 5.31 -12.25
C GLU A 40 -9.06 6.73 -12.77
N HIS A 41 -10.14 7.38 -13.20
CA HIS A 41 -10.16 8.79 -13.54
C HIS A 41 -11.03 9.46 -12.49
N SER A 42 -10.43 10.39 -11.74
CA SER A 42 -11.06 10.98 -10.57
C SER A 42 -12.45 11.53 -10.91
N ASN A 43 -13.41 11.28 -10.02
CA ASN A 43 -14.82 11.65 -10.15
C ASN A 43 -15.65 10.86 -11.18
N GLU A 44 -15.07 9.87 -11.87
CA GLU A 44 -15.86 8.98 -12.72
C GLU A 44 -16.76 8.05 -11.89
N ASN A 45 -17.59 7.30 -12.62
CA ASN A 45 -18.47 6.29 -12.03
C ASN A 45 -17.86 4.89 -12.12
N CYS A 46 -16.59 4.77 -12.53
CA CYS A 46 -15.96 3.48 -12.76
C CYS A 46 -14.46 3.49 -12.44
N SER A 47 -13.99 2.39 -11.86
CA SER A 47 -12.59 2.14 -11.53
C SER A 47 -12.21 0.76 -12.07
N ASN A 48 -10.98 0.57 -12.54
CA ASN A 48 -10.52 -0.74 -13.00
C ASN A 48 -9.55 -1.35 -12.00
N ILE A 49 -9.90 -2.52 -11.46
CA ILE A 49 -8.94 -3.36 -10.75
C ILE A 49 -8.04 -3.98 -11.82
N VAL A 50 -6.74 -3.80 -11.64
CA VAL A 50 -5.72 -4.30 -12.56
C VAL A 50 -4.71 -5.19 -11.86
N LYS A 51 -4.21 -6.12 -12.65
CA LYS A 51 -3.02 -6.92 -12.39
C LYS A 51 -1.82 -6.19 -12.97
N ILE A 52 -0.72 -6.08 -12.22
CA ILE A 52 0.50 -5.39 -12.65
C ILE A 52 1.70 -6.32 -12.45
N ALA A 53 2.32 -6.73 -13.56
CA ALA A 53 3.57 -7.49 -13.55
C ALA A 53 4.73 -6.54 -13.84
N ILE A 54 5.40 -6.05 -12.80
CA ILE A 54 6.53 -5.11 -12.91
C ILE A 54 7.86 -5.88 -13.08
N ASP A 55 7.92 -7.09 -12.54
CA ASP A 55 9.14 -7.90 -12.40
C ASP A 55 9.33 -8.90 -13.55
N ASP A 56 8.53 -8.81 -14.61
CA ASP A 56 8.85 -9.47 -15.88
C ASP A 56 9.86 -8.60 -16.64
N PRO A 57 11.15 -8.97 -16.69
CA PRO A 57 12.18 -8.13 -17.30
C PRO A 57 12.02 -8.00 -18.82
N ASN A 58 11.24 -8.88 -19.45
CA ASN A 58 11.07 -8.91 -20.90
C ASN A 58 9.72 -8.32 -21.34
N ASN A 59 8.72 -8.34 -20.46
CA ASN A 59 7.38 -7.89 -20.81
C ASN A 59 6.57 -7.45 -19.56
N PRO A 60 6.89 -6.28 -18.97
CA PRO A 60 6.05 -5.78 -17.89
C PRO A 60 4.67 -5.44 -18.45
N THR A 61 3.62 -5.84 -17.75
CA THR A 61 2.24 -5.74 -18.28
C THR A 61 1.27 -5.22 -17.23
N VAL A 62 0.24 -4.54 -17.73
CA VAL A 62 -0.98 -4.21 -16.99
C VAL A 62 -2.14 -4.96 -17.63
N THR A 63 -2.90 -5.70 -16.85
CA THR A 63 -4.07 -6.44 -17.34
C THR A 63 -5.28 -6.09 -16.49
N LYS A 64 -6.39 -5.71 -17.13
CA LYS A 64 -7.65 -5.51 -16.42
C LYS A 64 -8.20 -6.83 -15.90
N LEU A 65 -8.58 -6.85 -14.63
CA LEU A 65 -9.31 -7.97 -14.02
C LEU A 65 -10.81 -7.68 -14.00
N ARG A 66 -11.20 -6.51 -13.49
CA ARG A 66 -12.61 -6.12 -13.35
C ARG A 66 -12.77 -4.61 -13.48
N THR A 67 -13.86 -4.18 -14.12
CA THR A 67 -14.36 -2.81 -14.00
C THR A 67 -15.38 -2.78 -12.88
N LEU A 68 -15.10 -1.97 -11.85
CA LEU A 68 -16.03 -1.59 -10.80
C LEU A 68 -16.89 -0.44 -11.32
N ARG A 69 -18.20 -0.52 -11.15
CA ARG A 69 -19.17 0.49 -11.59
C ARG A 69 -19.97 0.96 -10.39
N CYS A 70 -19.98 2.27 -10.17
CA CYS A 70 -20.67 2.91 -9.06
C CYS A 70 -22.16 2.55 -8.99
N ALA A 71 -22.85 2.53 -10.14
CA ALA A 71 -24.28 2.24 -10.22
C ALA A 71 -24.65 0.77 -10.01
N VAL A 72 -23.71 -0.17 -10.25
CA VAL A 72 -23.98 -1.62 -10.22
C VAL A 72 -23.37 -2.26 -8.99
N ASP A 73 -22.10 -1.97 -8.73
CA ASP A 73 -21.33 -2.54 -7.63
C ASP A 73 -21.46 -1.72 -6.34
N GLY A 74 -21.93 -0.47 -6.43
CA GLY A 74 -21.92 0.48 -5.31
C GLY A 74 -20.51 0.90 -4.88
N ILE A 75 -19.49 0.60 -5.70
CA ILE A 75 -18.09 0.93 -5.46
C ILE A 75 -17.72 2.06 -6.41
N CYS A 76 -17.33 3.19 -5.83
CA CYS A 76 -17.12 4.43 -6.53
C CYS A 76 -15.85 5.08 -5.95
N ASP A 77 -14.99 5.67 -6.78
CA ASP A 77 -13.84 6.46 -6.31
C ASP A 77 -12.89 5.59 -5.45
N ALA A 78 -12.37 4.54 -6.08
CA ALA A 78 -11.45 3.57 -5.52
C ALA A 78 -10.00 4.09 -5.58
N GLU A 79 -9.48 4.53 -4.44
CA GLU A 79 -8.36 5.48 -4.41
C GLU A 79 -7.17 5.01 -3.58
N ALA A 80 -7.27 3.88 -2.90
CA ALA A 80 -6.16 3.35 -2.11
C ALA A 80 -6.18 1.82 -2.10
N MET A 81 -5.00 1.23 -2.06
CA MET A 81 -4.81 -0.21 -1.90
C MET A 81 -3.65 -0.46 -0.95
N GLU A 82 -3.73 -1.58 -0.24
CA GLU A 82 -2.68 -2.10 0.60
C GLU A 82 -2.90 -3.63 0.73
N ASN A 83 -1.88 -4.37 1.12
CA ASN A 83 -2.01 -5.76 1.49
C ASN A 83 -1.56 -6.04 2.93
N GLU A 84 -2.18 -7.06 3.53
CA GLU A 84 -1.67 -7.70 4.74
C GLU A 84 -1.59 -9.20 4.49
N SER A 85 -0.39 -9.76 4.58
CA SER A 85 -0.16 -11.20 4.39
C SER A 85 -0.81 -11.75 3.09
N LYS A 86 -0.67 -11.01 1.97
CA LYS A 86 -1.24 -11.30 0.63
C LYS A 86 -2.75 -11.09 0.49
N THR A 87 -3.44 -10.63 1.52
CA THR A 87 -4.83 -10.18 1.40
C THR A 87 -4.83 -8.73 0.98
N VAL A 88 -5.37 -8.43 -0.20
CA VAL A 88 -5.45 -7.06 -0.72
C VAL A 88 -6.71 -6.37 -0.21
N TYR A 89 -6.54 -5.14 0.25
CA TYR A 89 -7.58 -4.23 0.68
C TYR A 89 -7.61 -3.03 -0.25
N MET A 90 -8.80 -2.45 -0.43
CA MET A 90 -9.04 -1.29 -1.28
C MET A 90 -10.02 -0.35 -0.59
N MET A 91 -9.76 0.95 -0.67
CA MET A 91 -10.67 1.99 -0.19
C MET A 91 -11.49 2.57 -1.34
N ALA A 92 -12.81 2.61 -1.17
CA ALA A 92 -13.72 3.40 -2.00
C ALA A 92 -14.25 4.60 -1.22
N ASN A 93 -14.28 5.77 -1.85
CA ASN A 93 -14.44 7.04 -1.14
C ASN A 93 -15.74 7.80 -1.46
N LYS A 94 -16.43 7.47 -2.55
CA LYS A 94 -17.64 8.17 -3.00
C LYS A 94 -18.90 7.46 -2.47
N ASN A 95 -19.89 8.27 -2.08
CA ASN A 95 -21.10 7.88 -1.34
C ASN A 95 -20.83 7.43 0.11
N THR A 96 -20.36 6.20 0.27
CA THR A 96 -20.00 5.62 1.58
C THR A 96 -18.55 5.18 1.55
N LYS A 97 -17.80 5.66 2.51
CA LYS A 97 -16.38 5.33 2.67
C LYS A 97 -16.27 3.90 3.16
N THR A 98 -15.74 3.02 2.33
CA THR A 98 -15.82 1.59 2.58
C THR A 98 -14.54 0.90 2.14
N ILE A 99 -14.05 0.02 3.01
CA ILE A 99 -12.91 -0.85 2.73
C ILE A 99 -13.45 -2.18 2.21
N TYR A 100 -12.85 -2.65 1.12
CA TYR A 100 -13.13 -3.92 0.48
C TYR A 100 -11.89 -4.78 0.48
N GLN A 101 -12.07 -6.09 0.66
CA GLN A 101 -11.07 -7.08 0.28
C GLN A 101 -11.17 -7.31 -1.24
N VAL A 102 -10.02 -7.42 -1.91
CA VAL A 102 -9.91 -7.70 -3.34
C VAL A 102 -9.31 -9.09 -3.55
N PHE A 103 -9.99 -9.91 -4.36
CA PHE A 103 -9.58 -11.26 -4.71
C PHE A 103 -8.77 -11.27 -6.01
N LYS A 104 -8.10 -12.40 -6.28
CA LYS A 104 -7.16 -12.53 -7.39
C LYS A 104 -7.77 -12.34 -8.76
N ASP A 105 -9.06 -12.62 -8.90
CA ASP A 105 -9.88 -12.45 -10.11
C ASP A 105 -10.48 -11.04 -10.25
N GLY A 106 -10.17 -10.12 -9.32
CA GLY A 106 -10.79 -8.81 -9.23
C GLY A 106 -12.16 -8.81 -8.53
N GLY A 107 -12.59 -9.95 -7.97
CA GLY A 107 -13.73 -10.00 -7.06
C GLY A 107 -13.52 -9.12 -5.83
N THR A 108 -14.60 -8.62 -5.24
CA THR A 108 -14.53 -7.75 -4.06
C THR A 108 -15.49 -8.19 -2.98
N LYS A 109 -15.07 -8.13 -1.71
CA LYS A 109 -15.93 -8.36 -0.54
C LYS A 109 -15.85 -7.14 0.37
N LYS A 110 -17.01 -6.58 0.74
CA LYS A 110 -17.07 -5.49 1.72
C LYS A 110 -16.52 -5.98 3.06
N VAL A 111 -15.54 -5.25 3.61
CA VAL A 111 -14.96 -5.51 4.94
C VAL A 111 -15.68 -4.65 5.96
N ILE A 112 -15.65 -3.33 5.77
CA ILE A 112 -16.23 -2.38 6.73
C ILE A 112 -16.63 -1.08 6.03
N THR A 113 -17.75 -0.49 6.45
CA THR A 113 -18.12 0.89 6.11
C THR A 113 -17.69 1.79 7.25
N LEU A 114 -16.98 2.87 6.92
CA LEU A 114 -16.53 3.84 7.91
C LEU A 114 -17.69 4.69 8.41
N GLN A 115 -17.55 5.21 9.62
CA GLN A 115 -18.55 6.09 10.22
C GLN A 115 -18.85 7.31 9.35
N ARG A 116 -20.10 7.79 9.40
CA ARG A 116 -20.54 8.97 8.65
C ARG A 116 -19.65 10.17 8.97
N GLY A 117 -19.25 10.91 7.94
CA GLY A 117 -18.36 12.06 8.10
C GLY A 117 -16.87 11.72 8.08
N SER A 118 -16.50 10.44 7.98
CA SER A 118 -15.10 10.05 7.76
C SER A 118 -14.50 10.77 6.55
N PRO A 119 -13.20 11.12 6.57
CA PRO A 119 -12.56 11.85 5.48
C PRO A 119 -12.23 10.92 4.31
N ARG A 120 -11.96 11.52 3.15
CA ARG A 120 -11.45 10.79 1.97
C ARG A 120 -10.04 10.27 2.25
N MET A 121 -9.77 8.99 1.97
CA MET A 121 -8.45 8.37 2.15
C MET A 121 -7.91 7.92 0.79
N GLU A 122 -6.70 8.36 0.44
CA GLU A 122 -5.98 7.93 -0.77
C GLU A 122 -4.70 7.13 -0.42
N GLY A 123 -4.24 7.23 0.83
CA GLY A 123 -3.23 6.33 1.38
C GLY A 123 -3.85 5.29 2.28
N LEU A 124 -3.39 4.04 2.18
CA LEU A 124 -3.62 2.99 3.17
C LEU A 124 -2.30 2.32 3.49
N SER A 125 -2.08 1.97 4.77
CA SER A 125 -0.99 1.06 5.11
C SER A 125 -1.21 0.28 6.42
N PHE A 126 -0.75 -0.97 6.49
CA PHE A 126 -0.74 -1.74 7.74
C PHE A 126 0.58 -1.56 8.50
N ARG A 127 0.46 -1.24 9.78
CA ARG A 127 1.61 -1.23 10.70
C ARG A 127 1.80 -2.62 11.30
N SER A 128 3.04 -3.12 11.35
CA SER A 128 3.36 -4.48 11.84
C SER A 128 2.84 -4.81 13.25
N GLY A 129 2.76 -3.84 14.14
CA GLY A 129 2.24 -4.00 15.51
C GLY A 129 0.73 -3.80 15.67
N ASP A 130 0.04 -3.32 14.63
CA ASP A 130 -1.40 -3.05 14.65
C ASP A 130 -2.21 -4.07 13.80
N ARG A 131 -1.50 -5.06 13.25
CA ARG A 131 -2.04 -6.08 12.34
C ARG A 131 -3.26 -6.76 12.97
N LEU A 132 -4.21 -7.13 12.12
CA LEU A 132 -5.52 -7.74 12.38
C LEU A 132 -6.72 -6.78 12.43
N ASN A 133 -6.59 -5.59 13.01
CA ASN A 133 -7.78 -4.76 13.27
C ASN A 133 -7.65 -3.28 12.91
N ILE A 134 -6.44 -2.74 12.73
CA ILE A 134 -6.26 -1.34 12.37
C ILE A 134 -5.52 -1.24 11.04
N ILE A 135 -6.06 -0.43 10.14
CA ILE A 135 -5.34 0.06 8.96
C ILE A 135 -5.14 1.56 9.11
N TRP A 136 -3.98 2.06 8.69
CA TRP A 136 -3.69 3.48 8.71
C TRP A 136 -4.17 4.11 7.40
N GLY A 137 -4.68 5.34 7.46
CA GLY A 137 -5.20 6.07 6.32
C GLY A 137 -4.58 7.46 6.20
N GLY A 138 -4.31 7.90 4.97
CA GLY A 138 -3.83 9.24 4.65
C GLY A 138 -4.83 10.00 3.81
N SER A 139 -5.14 11.25 4.19
CA SER A 139 -6.11 12.08 3.47
C SER A 139 -5.46 13.27 2.75
N PRO A 140 -5.67 13.44 1.44
CA PRO A 140 -5.18 14.61 0.72
C PRO A 140 -5.94 15.89 1.06
N ASN A 141 -7.22 15.76 1.44
CA ASN A 141 -8.12 16.91 1.61
C ASN A 141 -7.98 17.56 2.98
N THR A 142 -7.83 16.74 4.02
CA THR A 142 -7.60 17.25 5.38
C THR A 142 -6.11 17.38 5.70
N GLY A 143 -5.28 16.59 5.01
CA GLY A 143 -3.86 16.48 5.27
C GLY A 143 -3.47 15.64 6.48
N ASN A 144 -4.46 14.92 7.03
CA ASN A 144 -4.31 14.20 8.27
C ASN A 144 -3.98 12.73 8.04
N ILE A 145 -3.43 12.11 9.08
CA ILE A 145 -3.16 10.68 9.15
C ILE A 145 -4.07 10.09 10.21
N TYR A 146 -4.68 8.95 9.88
CA TYR A 146 -5.74 8.34 10.64
C TYR A 146 -5.45 6.88 10.96
N ARG A 147 -6.01 6.39 12.06
CA ARG A 147 -6.19 4.96 12.33
C ARG A 147 -7.64 4.59 12.09
N ILE A 148 -7.85 3.52 11.33
CA ILE A 148 -9.16 3.02 10.95
C ILE A 148 -9.33 1.65 11.58
N ASN A 149 -10.32 1.51 12.45
CA ASN A 149 -10.65 0.24 13.08
C ASN A 149 -11.57 -0.58 12.17
N LEU A 150 -11.07 -1.74 11.73
CA LEU A 150 -11.75 -2.63 10.79
C LEU A 150 -12.94 -3.38 11.43
N ASN A 151 -13.05 -3.41 12.75
CA ASN A 151 -14.15 -4.09 13.45
C ASN A 151 -15.43 -3.26 13.51
N ASN A 152 -15.31 -1.93 13.55
CA ASN A 152 -16.45 -1.03 13.78
C ASN A 152 -16.47 0.21 12.86
N GLY A 153 -15.46 0.38 12.01
CA GLY A 153 -15.35 1.50 11.08
C GLY A 153 -15.05 2.85 11.73
N SER A 154 -14.64 2.90 13.00
CA SER A 154 -14.25 4.15 13.66
C SER A 154 -12.93 4.66 13.09
N VAL A 155 -12.84 5.99 12.93
CA VAL A 155 -11.67 6.68 12.41
C VAL A 155 -11.14 7.63 13.47
N GLU A 156 -9.88 7.44 13.86
CA GLU A 156 -9.17 8.27 14.84
C GLU A 156 -8.11 9.11 14.11
N THR A 157 -8.10 10.42 14.32
CA THR A 157 -7.03 11.29 13.83
C THR A 157 -5.79 11.10 14.70
N VAL A 158 -4.68 10.66 14.11
CA VAL A 158 -3.39 10.52 14.81
C VAL A 158 -2.49 11.73 14.58
N LEU A 159 -2.56 12.31 13.39
CA LEU A 159 -1.85 13.53 13.05
C LEU A 159 -2.82 14.50 12.39
N ASP A 160 -2.97 15.66 13.01
CA ASP A 160 -3.60 16.83 12.40
C ASP A 160 -2.52 17.69 11.76
N SER A 161 -2.49 17.76 10.44
CA SER A 161 -1.46 18.51 9.73
C SER A 161 -1.96 19.03 8.38
N ASN A 162 -1.46 20.20 7.97
CA ASN A 162 -1.77 20.77 6.67
C ASN A 162 -0.90 20.19 5.53
N ILE A 163 -0.46 18.93 5.62
CA ILE A 163 0.34 18.30 4.56
C ILE A 163 -0.59 17.59 3.57
N TRP A 164 -0.44 17.81 2.27
CA TRP A 164 -1.24 17.07 1.30
C TRP A 164 -0.77 15.60 1.23
N VAL A 165 -1.50 14.66 1.85
CA VAL A 165 -1.16 13.23 1.89
C VAL A 165 -1.78 12.50 0.71
N LYS A 166 -0.95 12.02 -0.23
CA LYS A 166 -1.45 11.21 -1.36
C LYS A 166 -1.47 9.74 -1.03
N THR A 167 -0.35 9.21 -0.53
CA THR A 167 -0.27 7.81 -0.11
C THR A 167 0.74 7.65 1.04
N ILE A 168 0.67 6.52 1.73
CA ILE A 168 1.48 6.22 2.92
C ILE A 168 2.00 4.78 2.86
N ALA A 169 3.13 4.51 3.51
CA ALA A 169 3.67 3.16 3.66
C ALA A 169 4.42 3.03 4.99
N TRP A 170 4.06 2.04 5.81
CA TRP A 170 4.87 1.66 6.97
C TRP A 170 6.12 0.91 6.54
N ASP A 171 7.22 1.06 7.30
CA ASP A 171 8.32 0.11 7.20
C ASP A 171 7.94 -1.25 7.78
N ASN A 172 8.71 -2.26 7.38
CA ASN A 172 8.45 -3.65 7.77
C ASN A 172 8.45 -3.87 9.30
N ASN A 173 9.13 -2.98 10.03
CA ASN A 173 9.23 -3.01 11.48
C ASN A 173 8.12 -2.20 12.18
N GLY A 174 7.32 -1.41 11.45
CA GLY A 174 6.25 -0.58 12.00
C GLY A 174 6.76 0.57 12.89
N VAL A 175 7.98 1.03 12.65
CA VAL A 175 8.63 2.11 13.41
C VAL A 175 8.70 3.41 12.62
N LYS A 176 8.68 3.35 11.28
CA LYS A 176 8.65 4.52 10.41
C LYS A 176 7.46 4.49 9.46
N LEU A 177 6.74 5.59 9.40
CA LEU A 177 5.70 5.84 8.40
C LEU A 177 6.26 6.79 7.34
N TYR A 178 6.21 6.39 6.08
CA TYR A 178 6.54 7.22 4.95
C TYR A 178 5.27 7.77 4.31
N VAL A 179 5.32 9.03 3.89
CA VAL A 179 4.16 9.76 3.40
C VAL A 179 4.56 10.49 2.13
N SER A 180 3.88 10.20 1.02
CA SER A 180 4.05 10.99 -0.20
C SER A 180 3.20 12.25 -0.13
N THR A 181 3.83 13.36 -0.46
CA THR A 181 3.18 14.67 -0.56
C THR A 181 3.62 15.31 -1.87
N ARG A 182 2.74 15.31 -2.88
CA ARG A 182 3.07 15.79 -4.24
C ARG A 182 4.30 15.03 -4.76
N ASN A 183 5.43 15.72 -4.90
CA ASN A 183 6.70 15.16 -5.37
C ASN A 183 7.74 15.01 -4.23
N LYS A 184 7.29 14.85 -2.98
CA LYS A 184 8.15 14.71 -1.80
C LYS A 184 7.75 13.50 -0.98
N LEU A 185 8.74 12.90 -0.33
CA LEU A 185 8.58 11.86 0.67
C LEU A 185 8.96 12.40 2.04
N LEU A 186 7.99 12.41 2.95
CA LEU A 186 8.18 12.70 4.36
C LEU A 186 8.28 11.38 5.15
N ARG A 187 8.85 11.46 6.34
CA ARG A 187 8.93 10.32 7.27
C ARG A 187 8.49 10.74 8.66
N PHE A 188 7.85 9.83 9.37
CA PHE A 188 7.40 9.99 10.74
C PHE A 188 7.86 8.80 11.58
N SER A 189 8.17 9.04 12.84
CA SER A 189 8.43 8.02 13.86
C SER A 189 7.15 7.65 14.58
N TYR A 190 6.93 6.37 14.83
CA TYR A 190 5.88 5.89 15.73
C TYR A 190 6.34 5.95 17.19
N ASN A 191 5.46 6.42 18.07
CA ASN A 191 5.68 6.49 19.51
C ASN A 191 4.86 5.42 20.23
N ASN A 192 5.31 4.99 21.41
CA ASN A 192 4.65 3.93 22.19
C ASN A 192 3.24 4.31 22.67
N ASP A 193 2.92 5.60 22.69
CA ASP A 193 1.59 6.13 23.04
C ASP A 193 0.58 6.08 21.89
N GLY A 194 0.99 5.58 20.71
CA GLY A 194 0.15 5.53 19.51
C GLY A 194 0.24 6.75 18.61
N SER A 195 0.94 7.82 19.04
CA SER A 195 1.17 9.01 18.23
C SER A 195 2.28 8.81 17.21
N ILE A 196 2.40 9.78 16.29
CA ILE A 196 3.53 9.87 15.36
C ILE A 196 4.18 11.25 15.42
N THR A 197 5.49 11.31 15.19
CA THR A 197 6.25 12.58 15.16
C THR A 197 7.00 12.69 13.84
N LYS A 198 6.96 13.87 13.23
CA LYS A 198 7.64 14.13 11.96
C LYS A 198 9.16 14.12 12.14
N ASP A 199 9.84 13.34 11.32
CA ASP A 199 11.31 13.33 11.30
C ASP A 199 11.85 14.48 10.45
N ASN A 200 13.12 14.85 10.66
CA ASN A 200 13.88 15.66 9.69
C ASN A 200 14.28 14.83 8.46
N TYR A 201 13.26 14.44 7.70
CA TYR A 201 13.36 13.60 6.51
C TYR A 201 12.49 14.17 5.40
N ASN A 202 13.12 14.51 4.29
CA ASN A 202 12.45 15.07 3.12
C ASN A 202 13.25 14.68 1.88
N VAL A 203 12.63 13.93 0.97
CA VAL A 203 13.29 13.42 -0.24
C VAL A 203 12.43 13.76 -1.46
N SER A 204 13.05 14.28 -2.52
CA SER A 204 12.34 14.49 -3.79
C SER A 204 12.03 13.15 -4.46
N LEU A 205 10.77 12.98 -4.86
CA LEU A 205 10.30 11.81 -5.59
C LEU A 205 10.43 12.03 -7.10
N PRO A 206 10.62 10.96 -7.91
CA PRO A 206 10.74 11.07 -9.37
C PRO A 206 9.52 11.66 -10.09
N GLY A 207 8.36 11.61 -9.44
CA GLY A 207 7.08 12.08 -9.98
C GLY A 207 6.03 12.27 -8.89
N PRO A 208 4.80 12.61 -9.28
CA PRO A 208 3.67 12.74 -8.37
C PRO A 208 3.21 11.35 -7.94
N THR A 209 3.82 10.81 -6.88
CA THR A 209 3.55 9.44 -6.44
C THR A 209 2.13 9.29 -5.93
N ASP A 210 1.32 8.57 -6.69
CA ASP A 210 -0.08 8.33 -6.41
C ASP A 210 -0.28 7.12 -5.49
N ALA A 211 0.62 6.13 -5.54
CA ALA A 211 0.55 4.95 -4.70
C ALA A 211 1.93 4.46 -4.25
N MET A 212 2.02 3.91 -3.04
CA MET A 212 3.27 3.44 -2.43
C MET A 212 3.02 2.16 -1.64
N ASP A 213 4.05 1.32 -1.56
CA ASP A 213 4.11 0.16 -0.67
C ASP A 213 5.57 -0.12 -0.28
N MET A 214 5.81 -1.03 0.65
CA MET A 214 7.12 -1.45 1.14
C MET A 214 7.45 -2.87 0.66
N THR A 215 8.62 -3.04 0.05
CA THR A 215 9.16 -4.37 -0.25
C THR A 215 9.62 -5.07 1.04
N THR A 216 9.70 -6.40 1.02
CA THR A 216 10.15 -7.15 2.21
C THR A 216 11.63 -6.90 2.54
N ASP A 217 12.43 -6.40 1.59
CA ASP A 217 13.82 -5.96 1.82
C ASP A 217 13.94 -4.49 2.25
N GLY A 218 12.82 -3.80 2.52
CA GLY A 218 12.79 -2.49 3.17
C GLY A 218 12.93 -1.30 2.21
N TYR A 219 12.57 -1.48 0.94
CA TYR A 219 12.54 -0.41 -0.06
C TYR A 219 11.12 0.04 -0.30
N ILE A 220 10.95 1.33 -0.57
CA ILE A 220 9.66 1.88 -0.98
C ILE A 220 9.51 1.64 -2.48
N VAL A 221 8.42 1.01 -2.88
CA VAL A 221 7.96 0.99 -4.27
C VAL A 221 6.93 2.10 -4.42
N GLY A 222 7.25 3.11 -5.23
CA GLY A 222 6.28 4.15 -5.57
C GLY A 222 5.85 4.04 -7.02
N GLY A 223 4.55 4.22 -7.25
CA GLY A 223 3.91 4.22 -8.57
C GLY A 223 3.29 5.58 -8.89
N TYR A 224 3.40 5.99 -10.15
CA TYR A 224 2.68 7.15 -10.70
C TYR A 224 2.43 7.00 -12.18
N LYS A 225 1.41 7.71 -12.69
CA LYS A 225 1.12 7.77 -14.12
C LYS A 225 1.69 9.04 -14.73
N SER A 226 2.41 8.93 -15.85
CA SER A 226 2.85 10.10 -16.62
C SER A 226 2.97 9.77 -18.10
N GLY A 227 2.40 10.62 -18.95
CA GLY A 227 2.18 10.31 -20.36
C GLY A 227 1.25 9.08 -20.52
N GLY A 228 1.55 8.21 -21.49
CA GLY A 228 0.88 6.93 -21.69
C GLY A 228 1.54 5.76 -20.93
N LYS A 229 2.20 6.02 -19.79
CA LYS A 229 2.95 5.01 -19.05
C LYS A 229 2.68 5.06 -17.55
N LEU A 230 2.74 3.89 -16.91
CA LEU A 230 2.94 3.79 -15.47
C LEU A 230 4.43 3.74 -15.19
N HIS A 231 4.88 4.48 -14.18
CA HIS A 231 6.26 4.50 -13.72
C HIS A 231 6.31 3.98 -12.30
N PHE A 232 7.21 3.04 -12.06
CA PHE A 232 7.51 2.50 -10.75
C PHE A 232 8.97 2.80 -10.41
N TYR A 233 9.24 3.17 -9.17
CA TYR A 233 10.59 3.38 -8.67
C TYR A 233 10.79 2.66 -7.35
N PHE A 234 12.03 2.23 -7.12
CA PHE A 234 12.45 1.60 -5.86
C PHE A 234 13.40 2.55 -5.14
N LEU A 235 12.93 3.08 -4.01
CA LEU A 235 13.67 4.04 -3.19
C LEU A 235 14.20 3.34 -1.94
N ASN A 236 15.50 3.52 -1.67
CA ASN A 236 16.10 3.15 -0.40
C ASN A 236 15.89 4.28 0.60
N PRO A 237 15.07 4.07 1.65
CA PRO A 237 14.77 5.14 2.59
C PRO A 237 15.92 5.46 3.56
N ALA A 238 16.91 4.58 3.70
CA ALA A 238 18.06 4.83 4.58
C ALA A 238 19.02 5.86 3.95
N ASN A 239 19.35 5.69 2.67
CA ASN A 239 20.26 6.58 1.95
C ASN A 239 19.56 7.63 1.08
N ARG A 240 18.21 7.67 1.09
CA ARG A 240 17.38 8.67 0.40
C ARG A 240 17.53 8.67 -1.12
N SER A 241 17.87 7.52 -1.71
CA SER A 241 18.14 7.41 -3.15
C SER A 241 17.18 6.48 -3.88
N VAL A 242 16.86 6.82 -5.12
CA VAL A 242 16.14 5.93 -6.04
C VAL A 242 17.16 5.03 -6.72
N LEU A 243 17.05 3.72 -6.50
CA LEU A 243 17.98 2.74 -7.06
C LEU A 243 17.62 2.33 -8.48
N SER A 244 16.34 2.16 -8.76
CA SER A 244 15.87 1.69 -10.06
C SER A 244 14.51 2.26 -10.39
N ARG A 245 14.24 2.28 -11.70
CA ARG A 245 12.95 2.65 -12.27
C ARG A 245 12.52 1.61 -13.29
N ARG A 246 11.21 1.42 -13.39
CA ARG A 246 10.55 0.59 -14.40
C ARG A 246 9.38 1.40 -14.94
N SER A 247 9.08 1.21 -16.22
CA SER A 247 7.92 1.82 -16.82
C SER A 247 7.15 0.78 -17.61
N ILE A 248 5.83 0.87 -17.58
CA ILE A 248 4.93 0.01 -18.33
C ILE A 248 4.16 0.88 -19.29
N ASP A 249 4.22 0.55 -20.58
CA ASP A 249 3.44 1.24 -21.61
C ASP A 249 1.96 0.82 -21.52
N LEU A 250 1.07 1.80 -21.52
CA LEU A 250 -0.38 1.56 -21.39
C LEU A 250 -1.08 1.45 -22.74
N THR A 251 -0.38 1.62 -23.88
CA THR A 251 -1.02 1.59 -25.21
C THR A 251 -1.86 0.34 -25.43
N GLY A 252 -1.33 -0.85 -25.11
CA GLY A 252 -2.07 -2.11 -25.26
C GLY A 252 -3.27 -2.22 -24.30
N TYR A 253 -3.12 -1.72 -23.08
CA TYR A 253 -4.20 -1.66 -22.09
C TYR A 253 -5.32 -0.70 -22.54
N ASP A 254 -4.96 0.49 -23.03
CA ASP A 254 -5.89 1.51 -23.50
C ASP A 254 -6.65 1.06 -24.76
N GLN A 255 -5.98 0.34 -25.67
CA GLN A 255 -6.60 -0.30 -26.83
C GLN A 255 -7.62 -1.37 -26.41
N GLN A 256 -7.26 -2.22 -25.44
CA GLN A 256 -8.18 -3.23 -24.89
C GLN A 256 -9.43 -2.58 -24.29
N LEU A 257 -9.27 -1.53 -23.49
CA LEU A 257 -10.39 -0.79 -22.92
C LEU A 257 -11.29 -0.15 -23.98
N SER A 258 -10.69 0.49 -24.97
CA SER A 258 -11.41 1.16 -26.07
C SER A 258 -12.21 0.16 -26.92
N SER A 259 -11.70 -1.05 -27.12
CA SER A 259 -12.41 -2.12 -27.85
C SER A 259 -13.62 -2.67 -27.09
N GLN A 260 -13.65 -2.54 -25.76
CA GLN A 260 -14.77 -2.99 -24.93
C GLN A 260 -15.87 -1.93 -24.82
N LEU A 261 -15.54 -0.65 -25.00
CA LEU A 261 -16.49 0.46 -25.06
C LEU A 261 -17.48 0.36 -26.23
N SER A 262 -17.03 -0.12 -27.40
CA SER A 262 -17.90 -0.24 -28.58
C SER A 262 -19.00 -1.30 -28.43
N ARG A 263 -18.97 -2.11 -27.36
CA ARG A 263 -19.91 -3.20 -27.10
C ARG A 263 -20.88 -2.91 -25.95
N VAL A 264 -20.73 -1.80 -25.22
CA VAL A 264 -21.59 -1.47 -24.09
C VAL A 264 -22.61 -0.41 -24.51
N THR A 265 -23.86 -0.85 -24.66
CA THR A 265 -25.06 -0.04 -24.93
C THR A 265 -25.29 1.03 -23.86
N ARG A 266 -25.86 2.17 -24.30
CA ARG A 266 -26.27 3.35 -23.53
C ARG A 266 -26.74 3.00 -22.10
N GLY A 267 -25.94 3.37 -21.08
CA GLY A 267 -26.34 3.25 -19.68
C GLY A 267 -25.21 3.28 -18.65
N SER A 268 -23.97 2.95 -19.03
CA SER A 268 -22.81 3.03 -18.11
C SER A 268 -21.77 4.02 -18.62
N ASN A 269 -21.80 5.25 -18.11
CA ASN A 269 -20.86 6.34 -18.42
C ASN A 269 -19.47 6.11 -17.80
N CYS A 270 -18.78 5.02 -18.17
CA CYS A 270 -17.34 4.87 -17.90
C CYS A 270 -16.58 5.49 -19.09
N SER A 271 -15.77 6.53 -18.88
CA SER A 271 -15.00 7.16 -19.95
C SER A 271 -13.54 6.74 -19.85
N TYR A 272 -13.07 5.93 -20.79
CA TYR A 272 -11.77 5.27 -20.63
C TYR A 272 -10.56 6.09 -21.12
N LYS A 273 -10.69 7.42 -21.26
CA LYS A 273 -9.72 8.23 -22.01
C LYS A 273 -8.57 8.85 -21.18
N THR A 274 -8.60 8.80 -19.85
CA THR A 274 -7.64 9.53 -18.99
C THR A 274 -7.41 8.89 -17.62
N TYR A 275 -7.15 7.59 -17.57
CA TYR A 275 -6.91 6.96 -16.28
C TYR A 275 -5.53 7.27 -15.68
N ASN A 276 -5.52 7.54 -14.37
CA ASN A 276 -4.34 7.58 -13.53
C ASN A 276 -4.22 6.24 -12.78
N LEU A 277 -3.01 5.97 -12.25
CA LEU A 277 -2.86 4.95 -11.24
C LEU A 277 -3.25 5.60 -9.91
N ASP A 278 -4.41 5.28 -9.38
CA ASP A 278 -4.86 5.87 -8.11
C ASP A 278 -4.48 5.00 -6.92
N ALA A 279 -4.27 3.69 -7.11
CA ALA A 279 -3.86 2.79 -6.05
C ALA A 279 -2.94 1.66 -6.53
N PHE A 280 -2.08 1.17 -5.64
CA PHE A 280 -1.14 0.09 -5.88
C PHE A 280 -0.80 -0.63 -4.58
N THR A 281 -0.55 -1.93 -4.63
CA THR A 281 0.08 -2.69 -3.55
C THR A 281 1.06 -3.74 -4.08
N TRP A 282 2.15 -3.94 -3.35
CA TRP A 282 3.28 -4.81 -3.64
C TRP A 282 3.14 -6.17 -2.96
N LEU A 283 3.12 -7.24 -3.75
CA LEU A 283 3.01 -8.63 -3.27
C LEU A 283 4.26 -9.46 -3.52
N CYS A 284 5.29 -8.87 -4.14
CA CYS A 284 6.39 -9.63 -4.72
C CYS A 284 7.58 -9.88 -3.81
N GLY A 285 7.50 -9.49 -2.55
CA GLY A 285 8.58 -9.71 -1.59
C GLY A 285 9.67 -8.66 -1.76
N ALA A 286 10.91 -9.08 -1.99
CA ALA A 286 12.02 -8.13 -2.17
C ALA A 286 11.87 -7.36 -3.50
N ARG A 287 12.69 -6.33 -3.71
CA ARG A 287 12.78 -5.65 -5.01
C ARG A 287 13.45 -6.52 -6.10
N PRO A 288 13.16 -6.29 -7.40
CA PRO A 288 13.74 -7.02 -8.54
C PRO A 288 15.21 -6.72 -8.83
#